data_AF-A0A3A8JV13-F1
#
_entry.id   AF-A0A3A8JV13-F1
#
_cell.length_a   1.000
_cell.length_b   1.000
_cell.length_c   1.000
_cell.angle_alpha   90.00
_cell.angle_beta   90.00
_cell.angle_gamma   90.00
#
_symmetry.space_group_name_H-M   'P 1'
#
loop_
_entity.id
_entity.type
_entity.pdbx_description
1 polymer ?
#
loop_
_entity_poly.entity_id
_entity_poly.type
_entity_poly.pdbx_seq_one_letter_code
_entity_poly.pdbx_strand_id
1 'polypeptide(L)'
;MKRMFAGALVVAALGTLGCGGAKASGPGAEAGTGTARQSVEDLRAGLRAADQAMSDAAEKSGSAQAFADFVADDAVLLVDGVYAQKGKEAIRAWLAAHPLEAEGKVRWTPVRWDVSADGTLGYSVGNASVESGGTSVRPSGRYITAWKRQPDGQWRVAVAVRNDSKTAMTPPAGFTPSSTEPAAEPRALPPAQVLEEAKAADRAFSAQSTSEGMGKAFTAYAAQDAVMPLGAGGIFGHDAVAKAYAPFTLDKIDLRWDPVLGDAAGSGDLAYTVGRAIATGKDEKGQPEVDHVKYLTVWRRQADGQWRYVTDGGNSSPGPQGP
;
A
#
# COMPACT_ATOMS: atom_id res chain seq x y z
N MET A 1 -25.40 -7.43 -4.28
CA MET A 1 -24.83 -6.61 -5.35
C MET A 1 -23.37 -7.00 -5.47
N LYS A 2 -22.96 -7.60 -6.60
CA LYS A 2 -21.54 -7.79 -6.88
C LYS A 2 -21.01 -6.42 -7.28
N ARG A 3 -20.13 -5.85 -6.45
CA ARG A 3 -19.52 -4.53 -6.68
C ARG A 3 -18.45 -4.65 -7.77
N MET A 4 -18.21 -3.58 -8.52
CA MET A 4 -17.30 -3.57 -9.68
C MET A 4 -15.85 -3.98 -9.35
N PHE A 5 -15.45 -3.93 -8.08
CA PHE A 5 -14.11 -4.28 -7.62
C PHE A 5 -13.89 -5.77 -7.27
N ALA A 6 -14.90 -6.65 -7.46
CA ALA A 6 -14.73 -8.09 -7.26
C ALA A 6 -14.10 -8.75 -8.51
N GLY A 7 -12.77 -8.77 -8.55
CA GLY A 7 -11.96 -9.19 -9.69
C GLY A 7 -12.19 -10.61 -10.22
N ALA A 8 -11.97 -10.77 -11.54
CA ALA A 8 -11.79 -12.06 -12.20
C ALA A 8 -10.98 -11.90 -13.51
N LEU A 9 -10.33 -13.02 -13.93
CA LEU A 9 -9.78 -13.36 -15.27
C LEU A 9 -8.37 -12.80 -15.61
N VAL A 10 -7.39 -13.49 -16.23
CA VAL A 10 -7.21 -14.83 -16.87
C VAL A 10 -5.76 -15.29 -16.64
N VAL A 11 -5.55 -16.60 -16.49
CA VAL A 11 -4.25 -17.29 -16.39
C VAL A 11 -3.63 -17.49 -17.79
N ALA A 12 -2.35 -17.14 -17.97
CA ALA A 12 -1.55 -17.59 -19.10
C ALA A 12 -0.17 -18.04 -18.58
N ALA A 13 0.15 -19.32 -18.77
CA ALA A 13 1.37 -19.99 -18.35
C ALA A 13 2.36 -20.09 -19.53
N LEU A 14 3.65 -19.93 -19.24
CA LEU A 14 4.89 -20.28 -20.00
C LEU A 14 6.04 -19.80 -19.09
N GLY A 15 7.20 -20.42 -18.84
CA GLY A 15 7.93 -21.58 -19.32
C GLY A 15 9.39 -21.29 -18.93
N THR A 16 10.00 -22.09 -18.06
CA THR A 16 11.30 -21.81 -17.40
C THR A 16 12.50 -22.39 -18.14
N LEU A 17 13.66 -21.70 -18.06
CA LEU A 17 15.07 -22.16 -18.13
C LEU A 17 15.92 -20.91 -17.76
N GLY A 18 17.02 -20.89 -17.02
CA GLY A 18 17.91 -21.85 -16.37
C GLY A 18 19.05 -21.06 -15.69
N CYS A 19 19.72 -21.66 -14.70
CA CYS A 19 20.60 -21.05 -13.69
C CYS A 19 22.00 -20.58 -14.14
N GLY A 20 22.63 -19.77 -13.27
CA GLY A 20 24.08 -19.59 -13.08
C GLY A 20 24.36 -18.21 -12.48
N GLY A 21 25.23 -17.95 -11.51
CA GLY A 21 26.23 -18.69 -10.74
C GLY A 21 26.91 -17.67 -9.79
N ALA A 22 27.46 -18.14 -8.68
CA ALA A 22 27.76 -17.37 -7.47
C ALA A 22 29.13 -16.66 -7.38
N LYS A 23 29.31 -15.99 -6.21
CA LYS A 23 30.54 -15.62 -5.43
C LYS A 23 31.03 -14.16 -5.56
N ALA A 24 31.67 -13.54 -4.57
CA ALA A 24 31.78 -13.67 -3.10
C ALA A 24 32.59 -12.46 -2.58
N SER A 25 32.16 -11.91 -1.43
CA SER A 25 32.88 -11.23 -0.33
C SER A 25 34.32 -10.69 -0.44
N GLY A 26 34.55 -9.51 0.16
CA GLY A 26 35.83 -9.09 0.75
C GLY A 26 35.77 -7.71 1.45
N PRO A 27 36.26 -7.51 2.70
CA PRO A 27 35.87 -6.40 3.59
C PRO A 27 36.93 -5.28 3.73
N GLY A 28 36.54 -4.11 4.28
CA GLY A 28 37.50 -3.08 4.67
C GLY A 28 36.93 -1.86 5.44
N ALA A 29 37.30 -1.82 6.73
CA ALA A 29 37.61 -0.65 7.57
C ALA A 29 36.51 0.25 8.20
N GLU A 30 36.60 0.33 9.53
CA GLU A 30 35.87 1.20 10.48
C GLU A 30 36.38 2.66 10.48
N ALA A 31 35.49 3.60 10.84
CA ALA A 31 35.55 4.41 12.07
C ALA A 31 34.98 5.83 11.89
N GLY A 32 34.05 6.21 12.79
CA GLY A 32 33.57 7.59 12.94
C GLY A 32 32.41 7.69 13.93
N THR A 33 32.71 7.91 15.22
CA THR A 33 31.71 8.19 16.27
C THR A 33 31.25 9.65 16.23
N GLY A 34 30.38 9.97 15.28
CA GLY A 34 29.20 10.77 15.56
C GLY A 34 28.06 9.82 15.90
N THR A 35 26.92 10.25 16.44
CA THR A 35 25.72 9.40 16.38
C THR A 35 25.48 9.12 14.89
N ALA A 36 25.89 7.94 14.42
CA ALA A 36 25.90 7.63 13.00
C ALA A 36 24.47 7.79 12.51
N ARG A 37 24.27 8.68 11.54
CA ARG A 37 22.98 8.81 10.86
C ARG A 37 22.64 7.41 10.34
N GLN A 38 21.51 6.86 10.78
CA GLN A 38 21.08 5.51 10.36
C GLN A 38 21.09 5.45 8.83
N SER A 39 21.67 4.38 8.28
CA SER A 39 21.61 4.16 6.83
C SER A 39 20.15 3.96 6.40
N VAL A 40 19.85 4.19 5.12
CA VAL A 40 18.49 3.91 4.60
C VAL A 40 18.17 2.41 4.73
N GLU A 41 19.18 1.55 4.61
CA GLU A 41 19.07 0.10 4.84
C GLU A 41 18.67 -0.21 6.29
N ASP A 42 19.28 0.44 7.27
CA ASP A 42 18.91 0.29 8.69
C ASP A 42 17.48 0.79 8.95
N LEU A 43 17.09 1.90 8.32
CA LEU A 43 15.74 2.45 8.42
C LEU A 43 14.70 1.49 7.83
N ARG A 44 14.98 0.90 6.66
CA ARG A 44 14.15 -0.14 6.03
C ARG A 44 14.04 -1.37 6.92
N ALA A 45 15.15 -1.82 7.49
CA ALA A 45 15.16 -2.95 8.42
C ALA A 45 14.33 -2.66 9.67
N GLY A 46 14.43 -1.44 10.21
CA GLY A 46 13.62 -0.99 11.35
C GLY A 46 12.12 -0.98 11.05
N LEU A 47 11.70 -0.48 9.88
CA LEU A 47 10.30 -0.51 9.47
C LEU A 47 9.78 -1.95 9.32
N ARG A 48 10.55 -2.82 8.64
CA ARG A 48 10.20 -4.24 8.48
C ARG A 48 10.04 -4.93 9.84
N ALA A 49 10.95 -4.65 10.77
CA ALA A 49 10.88 -5.20 12.12
C ALA A 49 9.62 -4.72 12.86
N ALA A 50 9.20 -3.47 12.68
CA ALA A 50 7.97 -2.96 13.26
C ALA A 50 6.72 -3.64 12.69
N ASP A 51 6.65 -3.85 11.37
CA ASP A 51 5.54 -4.57 10.72
C ASP A 51 5.45 -6.02 11.23
N GLN A 52 6.59 -6.72 11.33
CA GLN A 52 6.66 -8.07 11.89
C GLN A 52 6.27 -8.11 13.36
N ALA A 53 6.79 -7.19 14.19
CA ALA A 53 6.46 -7.12 15.61
C ALA A 53 4.96 -6.89 15.84
N MET A 54 4.32 -6.09 14.98
CA MET A 54 2.87 -5.91 15.02
C MET A 54 2.13 -7.20 14.65
N SER A 55 2.62 -7.97 13.67
CA SER A 55 2.03 -9.28 13.33
C SER A 55 2.18 -10.29 14.46
N ASP A 56 3.35 -10.33 15.11
CA ASP A 56 3.62 -11.23 16.23
C ASP A 56 2.75 -10.86 17.45
N ALA A 57 2.52 -9.57 17.67
CA ALA A 57 1.57 -9.09 18.69
C ALA A 57 0.13 -9.53 18.37
N ALA A 58 -0.28 -9.49 17.10
CA ALA A 58 -1.63 -9.91 16.69
C ALA A 58 -1.83 -11.41 16.88
N GLU A 59 -0.82 -12.22 16.61
CA GLU A 59 -0.84 -13.65 16.91
C GLU A 59 -1.02 -13.91 18.41
N LYS A 60 -0.29 -13.17 19.24
CA LYS A 60 -0.23 -13.39 20.70
C LYS A 60 -1.47 -12.88 21.43
N SER A 61 -2.03 -11.75 21.00
CA SER A 61 -3.01 -10.98 21.77
C SER A 61 -4.25 -10.58 20.97
N GLY A 62 -4.40 -11.05 19.73
CA GLY A 62 -5.48 -10.67 18.81
C GLY A 62 -5.17 -9.39 18.04
N SER A 63 -5.77 -9.23 16.87
CA SER A 63 -5.43 -8.10 15.99
C SER A 63 -5.85 -6.76 16.58
N ALA A 64 -6.95 -6.72 17.34
CA ALA A 64 -7.43 -5.51 18.00
C ALA A 64 -6.40 -4.95 19.00
N GLN A 65 -5.74 -5.82 19.79
CA GLN A 65 -4.73 -5.39 20.76
C GLN A 65 -3.44 -4.95 20.06
N ALA A 66 -2.99 -5.71 19.05
CA ALA A 66 -1.82 -5.32 18.25
C ALA A 66 -2.02 -3.96 17.56
N PHE A 67 -3.21 -3.68 17.04
CA PHE A 67 -3.52 -2.36 16.51
C PHE A 67 -3.50 -1.29 17.60
N ALA A 68 -4.02 -1.55 18.80
CA ALA A 68 -3.95 -0.58 19.90
C ALA A 68 -2.51 -0.11 20.21
N ASP A 69 -1.54 -1.04 20.14
CA ASP A 69 -0.15 -0.79 20.54
C ASP A 69 0.70 -0.14 19.43
N PHE A 70 0.37 -0.39 18.16
CA PHE A 70 1.18 0.03 17.01
C PHE A 70 0.55 1.11 16.14
N VAL A 71 -0.65 1.59 16.47
CA VAL A 71 -1.38 2.56 15.66
C VAL A 71 -1.27 3.96 16.26
N ALA A 72 -1.19 4.99 15.41
CA ALA A 72 -1.25 6.38 15.84
C ALA A 72 -2.64 6.71 16.40
N ASP A 73 -2.75 7.67 17.32
CA ASP A 73 -4.04 8.01 17.94
C ASP A 73 -5.08 8.49 16.92
N ASP A 74 -4.63 9.15 15.85
CA ASP A 74 -5.40 9.73 14.76
C ASP A 74 -5.45 8.85 13.48
N ALA A 75 -5.04 7.59 13.57
CA ALA A 75 -4.91 6.75 12.40
C ALA A 75 -6.24 6.45 11.68
N VAL A 76 -6.14 6.06 10.42
CA VAL A 76 -7.29 5.72 9.57
C VAL A 76 -7.19 4.28 9.06
N LEU A 77 -8.23 3.48 9.29
CA LEU A 77 -8.37 2.15 8.69
C LEU A 77 -9.46 2.16 7.60
N LEU A 78 -9.06 1.75 6.39
CA LEU A 78 -9.92 1.58 5.24
C LEU A 78 -10.19 0.10 5.01
N VAL A 79 -11.45 -0.29 5.12
CA VAL A 79 -11.96 -1.66 4.96
C VAL A 79 -13.20 -1.65 4.08
N ASP A 80 -13.43 -2.75 3.35
CA ASP A 80 -14.48 -2.80 2.34
C ASP A 80 -15.90 -2.71 2.94
N GLY A 81 -16.76 -1.94 2.28
CA GLY A 81 -18.19 -1.90 2.55
C GLY A 81 -18.60 -1.13 3.80
N VAL A 82 -17.68 -0.48 4.51
CA VAL A 82 -17.99 0.41 5.64
C VAL A 82 -17.29 1.76 5.45
N TYR A 83 -17.69 2.77 6.22
CA TYR A 83 -16.96 4.04 6.26
C TYR A 83 -15.59 3.86 6.92
N ALA A 84 -14.66 4.78 6.64
CA ALA A 84 -13.33 4.76 7.24
C ALA A 84 -13.42 4.78 8.78
N GLN A 85 -12.68 3.89 9.44
CA GLN A 85 -12.56 3.89 10.90
C GLN A 85 -11.47 4.89 11.28
N LYS A 86 -11.83 5.94 12.03
CA LYS A 86 -10.93 7.05 12.36
C LYS A 86 -10.60 7.03 13.84
N GLY A 87 -9.30 7.05 14.14
CA GLY A 87 -8.75 7.03 15.49
C GLY A 87 -8.59 5.62 16.05
N LYS A 88 -7.60 5.47 16.93
CA LYS A 88 -7.18 4.20 17.53
C LYS A 88 -8.33 3.41 18.16
N GLU A 89 -9.19 4.05 18.96
CA GLU A 89 -10.27 3.35 19.66
C GLU A 89 -11.36 2.83 18.71
N ALA A 90 -11.70 3.59 17.66
CA ALA A 90 -12.66 3.14 16.65
C ALA A 90 -12.12 1.92 15.88
N ILE A 91 -10.84 1.97 15.51
CA ILE A 91 -10.15 0.86 14.84
C ILE A 91 -10.12 -0.38 15.73
N ARG A 92 -9.74 -0.22 17.01
CA ARG A 92 -9.70 -1.31 17.98
C ARG A 92 -11.08 -1.95 18.18
N ALA A 93 -12.13 -1.13 18.34
CA ALA A 93 -13.50 -1.61 18.50
C ALA A 93 -13.98 -2.38 17.25
N TRP A 94 -13.67 -1.87 16.05
CA TRP A 94 -14.03 -2.54 14.79
C TRP A 94 -13.34 -3.89 14.66
N LEU A 95 -12.02 -3.97 14.93
CA LEU A 95 -11.25 -5.20 14.85
C LEU A 95 -11.73 -6.23 15.87
N ALA A 96 -12.02 -5.82 17.11
CA ALA A 96 -12.51 -6.73 18.16
C ALA A 96 -13.87 -7.35 17.82
N ALA A 97 -14.69 -6.66 17.03
CA ALA A 97 -15.99 -7.16 16.55
C ALA A 97 -15.89 -7.95 15.24
N HIS A 98 -14.72 -8.00 14.59
CA HIS A 98 -14.58 -8.58 13.27
C HIS A 98 -14.60 -10.12 13.32
N PRO A 99 -15.38 -10.80 12.46
CA PRO A 99 -15.51 -12.27 12.48
C PRO A 99 -14.17 -13.02 12.37
N LEU A 100 -13.19 -12.46 11.65
CA LEU A 100 -11.85 -13.06 11.52
C LEU A 100 -11.18 -13.35 12.87
N GLU A 101 -11.45 -12.57 13.91
CA GLU A 101 -10.90 -12.81 15.26
C GLU A 101 -11.43 -14.11 15.89
N ALA A 102 -12.67 -14.49 15.56
CA ALA A 102 -13.27 -15.74 16.03
C ALA A 102 -12.80 -16.96 15.22
N GLU A 103 -12.33 -16.75 13.99
CA GLU A 103 -11.90 -17.82 13.08
C GLU A 103 -10.49 -18.34 13.38
N GLY A 104 -9.66 -17.56 14.06
CA GLY A 104 -8.30 -17.95 14.46
C GLY A 104 -7.36 -16.77 14.67
N LYS A 105 -6.06 -17.07 14.70
CA LYS A 105 -5.00 -16.06 14.88
C LYS A 105 -4.72 -15.35 13.56
N VAL A 106 -4.95 -14.04 13.52
CA VAL A 106 -4.61 -13.21 12.37
C VAL A 106 -3.10 -12.96 12.35
N ARG A 107 -2.49 -13.17 11.18
CA ARG A 107 -1.08 -12.84 10.91
C ARG A 107 -1.00 -12.02 9.63
N TRP A 108 0.11 -11.32 9.45
CA TRP A 108 0.47 -10.76 8.17
C TRP A 108 1.96 -10.85 7.90
N THR A 109 2.33 -10.69 6.65
CA THR A 109 3.72 -10.74 6.21
C THR A 109 3.93 -9.71 5.12
N PRO A 110 4.88 -8.77 5.29
CA PRO A 110 5.16 -7.76 4.30
C PRO A 110 5.88 -8.40 3.11
N VAL A 111 5.42 -8.04 1.91
CA VAL A 111 6.05 -8.38 0.63
C VAL A 111 6.94 -7.24 0.15
N ARG A 112 6.49 -6.00 0.34
CA ARG A 112 7.24 -4.78 0.01
C ARG A 112 7.24 -3.82 1.19
N TRP A 113 8.36 -3.16 1.43
CA TRP A 113 8.46 -2.03 2.37
C TRP A 113 9.57 -1.07 1.95
N ASP A 114 9.38 0.22 2.22
CA ASP A 114 10.40 1.24 2.03
C ASP A 114 10.21 2.41 2.98
N VAL A 115 11.24 3.24 3.10
CA VAL A 115 11.25 4.44 3.93
C VAL A 115 11.72 5.65 3.14
N SER A 116 11.28 6.83 3.58
CA SER A 116 11.84 8.12 3.17
C SER A 116 13.30 8.26 3.57
N ALA A 117 14.05 9.10 2.86
CA ALA A 117 15.47 9.35 3.11
C ALA A 117 15.77 9.99 4.48
N ASP A 118 14.79 10.64 5.11
CA ASP A 118 14.89 11.11 6.50
C ASP A 118 14.40 10.10 7.56
N GLY A 119 13.83 8.97 7.13
CA GLY A 119 13.35 7.90 8.00
C GLY A 119 12.11 8.25 8.83
N THR A 120 11.37 9.30 8.48
CA THR A 120 10.19 9.74 9.24
C THR A 120 8.90 9.11 8.72
N LEU A 121 8.85 8.79 7.43
CA LEU A 121 7.72 8.14 6.76
C LEU A 121 8.16 6.83 6.11
N GLY A 122 7.26 5.85 6.08
CA GLY A 122 7.48 4.59 5.38
C GLY A 122 6.17 3.92 4.99
N TYR A 123 6.26 2.84 4.23
CA TYR A 123 5.10 2.03 3.88
C TYR A 123 5.45 0.54 3.84
N SER A 124 4.44 -0.31 4.04
CA SER A 124 4.51 -1.74 3.79
C SER A 124 3.28 -2.23 3.03
N VAL A 125 3.46 -3.23 2.18
CA VAL A 125 2.42 -3.91 1.40
C VAL A 125 2.61 -5.39 1.61
N GLY A 126 1.55 -6.13 1.91
CA GLY A 126 1.70 -7.53 2.27
C GLY A 126 0.44 -8.35 2.26
N ASN A 127 0.61 -9.59 2.71
CA ASN A 127 -0.45 -10.59 2.81
C ASN A 127 -0.94 -10.68 4.24
N ALA A 128 -2.23 -10.93 4.42
CA ALA A 128 -2.82 -11.34 5.69
C ALA A 128 -3.30 -12.79 5.58
N SER A 129 -3.19 -13.52 6.69
CA SER A 129 -3.66 -14.89 6.82
C SER A 129 -4.32 -15.12 8.17
N VAL A 130 -5.16 -16.14 8.26
CA VAL A 130 -5.67 -16.64 9.54
C VAL A 130 -5.18 -18.06 9.74
N GLU A 131 -4.57 -18.27 10.90
CA GLU A 131 -4.18 -19.58 11.40
C GLU A 131 -5.28 -20.14 12.32
N SER A 132 -5.82 -21.31 12.02
CA SER A 132 -6.85 -21.99 12.80
C SER A 132 -6.44 -23.42 13.14
N GLY A 133 -6.86 -23.90 14.31
CA GLY A 133 -6.53 -25.26 14.78
C GLY A 133 -5.03 -25.55 14.92
N GLY A 134 -4.21 -24.51 15.08
CA GLY A 134 -2.75 -24.60 15.30
C GLY A 134 -1.90 -25.10 14.12
N THR A 135 -2.52 -25.35 12.96
CA THR A 135 -1.82 -25.92 11.79
C THR A 135 -2.35 -25.41 10.45
N SER A 136 -3.61 -25.00 10.37
CA SER A 136 -4.22 -24.56 9.11
C SER A 136 -4.03 -23.07 8.92
N VAL A 137 -3.20 -22.68 7.95
CA VAL A 137 -3.00 -21.28 7.55
C VAL A 137 -3.72 -21.05 6.23
N ARG A 138 -4.67 -20.10 6.20
CA ARG A 138 -5.34 -19.67 4.96
C ARG A 138 -5.10 -18.18 4.69
N PRO A 139 -4.89 -17.76 3.44
CA PRO A 139 -4.94 -16.34 3.08
C PRO A 139 -6.31 -15.75 3.46
N SER A 140 -6.28 -14.57 4.06
CA SER A 140 -7.49 -13.83 4.45
C SER A 140 -7.54 -12.46 3.79
N GLY A 141 -6.40 -11.87 3.42
CA GLY A 141 -6.40 -10.54 2.84
C GLY A 141 -5.06 -10.09 2.30
N ARG A 142 -5.06 -8.85 1.82
CA ARG A 142 -3.87 -8.09 1.46
C ARG A 142 -4.00 -6.69 2.05
N TYR A 143 -2.88 -6.05 2.31
CA TYR A 143 -2.85 -4.75 2.96
C TYR A 143 -1.87 -3.78 2.34
N ILE A 144 -2.14 -2.50 2.56
CA ILE A 144 -1.20 -1.40 2.43
C ILE A 144 -1.19 -0.69 3.78
N THR A 145 -0.02 -0.38 4.32
CA THR A 145 0.12 0.39 5.56
C THR A 145 1.09 1.53 5.32
N ALA A 146 0.66 2.76 5.60
CA ALA A 146 1.53 3.92 5.73
C ALA A 146 1.91 4.10 7.20
N TRP A 147 3.20 4.29 7.45
CA TRP A 147 3.80 4.36 8.78
C TRP A 147 4.48 5.69 9.01
N LYS A 148 4.34 6.22 10.22
CA LYS A 148 5.06 7.40 10.70
C LYS A 148 5.94 7.02 11.88
N ARG A 149 7.21 7.39 11.82
CA ARG A 149 8.14 7.23 12.93
C ARG A 149 7.93 8.39 13.90
N GLN A 150 7.64 8.06 15.15
CA GLN A 150 7.44 9.01 16.22
C GLN A 150 8.79 9.54 16.76
N PRO A 151 8.80 10.68 17.49
CA PRO A 151 10.02 11.22 18.09
C PRO A 151 10.74 10.27 19.06
N ASP A 152 10.01 9.34 19.68
CA ASP A 152 10.56 8.28 20.53
C ASP A 152 11.23 7.13 19.72
N GLY A 153 11.24 7.25 18.39
CA GLY A 153 11.82 6.31 17.45
C GLY A 153 10.89 5.16 17.04
N GLN A 154 9.70 5.05 17.64
CA GLN A 154 8.76 3.97 17.36
C GLN A 154 7.97 4.23 16.07
N TRP A 155 7.79 3.19 15.27
CA TRP A 155 6.89 3.25 14.11
C TRP A 155 5.43 3.11 14.57
N ARG A 156 4.57 3.96 14.02
CA ARG A 156 3.12 3.90 14.21
C ARG A 156 2.40 3.88 12.88
N VAL A 157 1.39 3.03 12.77
CA VAL A 157 0.47 3.01 11.62
C VAL A 157 -0.30 4.32 11.59
N ALA A 158 -0.17 5.06 10.50
CA ALA A 158 -0.95 6.28 10.26
C ALA A 158 -2.20 5.97 9.41
N VAL A 159 -2.05 5.13 8.39
CA VAL A 159 -3.17 4.71 7.54
C VAL A 159 -2.97 3.26 7.13
N ALA A 160 -4.05 2.48 7.11
CA ALA A 160 -4.03 1.13 6.56
C ALA A 160 -5.23 0.88 5.63
N VAL A 161 -5.01 0.20 4.52
CA VAL A 161 -6.03 -0.44 3.70
C VAL A 161 -5.97 -1.94 3.95
N ARG A 162 -7.12 -2.58 4.21
CA ARG A 162 -7.23 -4.03 4.28
C ARG A 162 -8.36 -4.51 3.37
N ASN A 163 -8.00 -5.39 2.45
CA ASN A 163 -8.93 -5.99 1.49
C ASN A 163 -8.88 -7.50 1.58
N ASP A 164 -10.06 -8.13 1.60
CA ASP A 164 -10.17 -9.59 1.65
C ASP A 164 -9.58 -10.22 0.38
N SER A 165 -8.88 -11.34 0.57
CA SER A 165 -8.30 -12.08 -0.53
C SER A 165 -8.05 -13.53 -0.14
N LYS A 166 -8.44 -14.43 -1.04
CA LYS A 166 -8.19 -15.87 -0.89
C LYS A 166 -6.86 -16.31 -1.49
N THR A 167 -6.13 -15.38 -2.12
CA THR A 167 -4.84 -15.66 -2.75
C THR A 167 -3.77 -14.71 -2.22
N ALA A 168 -2.70 -15.27 -1.68
CA ALA A 168 -1.52 -14.50 -1.34
C ALA A 168 -0.89 -13.90 -2.62
N MET A 169 -0.28 -12.73 -2.46
CA MET A 169 0.57 -12.17 -3.49
C MET A 169 1.78 -13.08 -3.71
N THR A 170 2.16 -13.26 -4.98
CA THR A 170 3.27 -14.11 -5.40
C THR A 170 4.28 -13.24 -6.15
N PRO A 171 5.31 -12.72 -5.46
CA PRO A 171 6.34 -11.92 -6.10
C PRO A 171 7.02 -12.69 -7.24
N PRO A 172 7.26 -12.06 -8.40
CA PRO A 172 7.98 -12.72 -9.49
C PRO A 172 9.43 -13.00 -9.12
N ALA A 173 10.07 -13.92 -9.86
CA ALA A 173 11.49 -14.19 -9.69
C ALA A 173 12.32 -12.91 -9.89
N GLY A 174 13.31 -12.68 -9.02
CA GLY A 174 14.15 -11.47 -9.05
C GLY A 174 13.51 -10.24 -8.40
N PHE A 175 12.30 -10.34 -7.85
CA PHE A 175 11.67 -9.25 -7.12
C PHE A 175 12.45 -8.87 -5.85
N THR A 176 12.56 -7.57 -5.60
CA THR A 176 13.14 -7.01 -4.38
C THR A 176 12.06 -6.44 -3.44
N PRO A 177 12.11 -6.75 -2.13
CA PRO A 177 11.15 -6.22 -1.16
C PRO A 177 11.23 -4.71 -0.90
N SER A 178 12.30 -4.05 -1.31
CA SER A 178 12.43 -2.59 -1.24
C SER A 178 12.80 -2.03 -2.60
N SER A 179 12.69 -0.72 -2.78
CA SER A 179 13.02 -0.12 -4.08
C SER A 179 14.47 -0.34 -4.47
N THR A 180 14.66 -0.58 -5.75
CA THR A 180 15.96 -0.59 -6.43
C THR A 180 16.12 0.58 -7.40
N GLU A 181 15.09 1.42 -7.52
CA GLU A 181 15.11 2.58 -8.39
C GLU A 181 16.05 3.65 -7.80
N PRO A 182 16.73 4.44 -8.65
CA PRO A 182 17.49 5.58 -8.19
C PRO A 182 16.61 6.52 -7.37
N ALA A 183 17.02 6.75 -6.11
CA ALA A 183 16.32 7.69 -5.24
C ALA A 183 16.42 9.11 -5.81
N ALA A 184 15.35 9.88 -5.68
CA ALA A 184 15.44 11.31 -5.91
C ALA A 184 16.35 11.95 -4.87
N GLU A 185 17.11 12.97 -5.27
CA GLU A 185 17.94 13.74 -4.33
C GLU A 185 17.10 14.25 -3.15
N PRO A 186 17.48 13.94 -1.89
CA PRO A 186 16.76 14.42 -0.72
C PRO A 186 16.71 15.94 -0.72
N ARG A 187 15.52 16.49 -0.46
CA ARG A 187 15.31 17.92 -0.23
C ARG A 187 15.14 18.16 1.27
N ALA A 188 15.16 19.42 1.69
CA ALA A 188 14.78 19.79 3.05
C ALA A 188 13.63 20.78 2.93
N LEU A 189 12.40 20.26 2.92
CA LEU A 189 11.19 21.05 2.76
C LEU A 189 10.25 20.82 3.96
N PRO A 190 9.38 21.80 4.29
CA PRO A 190 8.29 21.56 5.22
C PRO A 190 7.41 20.40 4.71
N PRO A 191 7.07 19.41 5.56
CA PRO A 191 6.18 18.30 5.18
C PRO A 191 4.89 18.75 4.49
N ALA A 192 4.28 19.85 4.95
CA ALA A 192 3.08 20.40 4.33
C ALA A 192 3.27 20.82 2.87
N GLN A 193 4.45 21.34 2.51
CA GLN A 193 4.76 21.69 1.12
C GLN A 193 4.89 20.43 0.26
N VAL A 194 5.60 19.41 0.75
CA VAL A 194 5.75 18.13 0.05
C VAL A 194 4.39 17.43 -0.13
N LEU A 195 3.54 17.49 0.89
CA LEU A 195 2.19 16.95 0.84
C LEU A 195 1.34 17.63 -0.25
N GLU A 196 1.44 18.95 -0.40
CA GLU A 196 0.70 19.63 -1.48
C GLU A 196 1.23 19.28 -2.88
N GLU A 197 2.53 19.01 -3.04
CA GLU A 197 3.07 18.44 -4.29
C GLU A 197 2.46 17.06 -4.59
N ALA A 198 2.39 16.17 -3.59
CA ALA A 198 1.80 14.84 -3.74
C ALA A 198 0.30 14.91 -4.04
N LYS A 199 -0.46 15.78 -3.37
CA LYS A 199 -1.89 16.01 -3.67
C LYS A 199 -2.09 16.61 -5.06
N ALA A 200 -1.19 17.47 -5.53
CA ALA A 200 -1.26 17.99 -6.89
C ALA A 200 -1.04 16.88 -7.93
N ALA A 201 -0.07 15.98 -7.69
CA ALA A 201 0.13 14.80 -8.53
C ALA A 201 -1.10 13.87 -8.51
N ASP A 202 -1.70 13.66 -7.34
CA ASP A 202 -2.91 12.85 -7.17
C ASP A 202 -4.12 13.42 -7.94
N ARG A 203 -4.34 14.74 -7.87
CA ARG A 203 -5.38 15.42 -8.66
C ARG A 203 -5.11 15.36 -10.16
N ALA A 204 -3.85 15.52 -10.58
CA ALA A 204 -3.46 15.40 -11.99
C ALA A 204 -3.66 13.97 -12.51
N PHE A 205 -3.38 12.97 -11.68
CA PHE A 205 -3.66 11.57 -11.94
C PHE A 205 -5.18 11.33 -12.13
N SER A 206 -6.02 11.88 -11.24
CA SER A 206 -7.49 11.81 -11.42
C SER A 206 -7.95 12.53 -12.69
N ALA A 207 -7.39 13.69 -13.01
CA ALA A 207 -7.74 14.44 -14.21
C ALA A 207 -7.41 13.64 -15.48
N GLN A 208 -6.26 12.96 -15.52
CA GLN A 208 -5.91 12.09 -16.65
C GLN A 208 -6.84 10.87 -16.74
N SER A 209 -7.27 10.30 -15.62
CA SER A 209 -8.22 9.18 -15.62
C SER A 209 -9.55 9.57 -16.30
N THR A 210 -10.05 10.77 -16.03
CA THR A 210 -11.32 11.25 -16.59
C THR A 210 -11.23 11.75 -18.04
N SER A 211 -10.05 12.23 -18.46
CA SER A 211 -9.85 12.79 -19.81
C SER A 211 -9.28 11.80 -20.82
N GLU A 212 -8.49 10.83 -20.37
CA GLU A 212 -7.77 9.88 -21.22
C GLU A 212 -8.08 8.41 -20.90
N GLY A 213 -8.74 8.15 -19.78
CA GLY A 213 -9.15 6.83 -19.33
C GLY A 213 -8.25 6.31 -18.21
N MET A 214 -8.88 5.55 -17.29
CA MET A 214 -8.24 4.93 -16.13
C MET A 214 -7.00 4.12 -16.54
N GLY A 215 -7.07 3.35 -17.63
CA GLY A 215 -5.95 2.54 -18.11
C GLY A 215 -4.68 3.34 -18.41
N LYS A 216 -4.82 4.46 -19.12
CA LYS A 216 -3.70 5.35 -19.43
C LYS A 216 -3.18 6.05 -18.19
N ALA A 217 -4.08 6.54 -17.33
CA ALA A 217 -3.71 7.26 -16.13
C ALA A 217 -2.93 6.37 -15.14
N PHE A 218 -3.42 5.16 -14.84
CA PHE A 218 -2.73 4.24 -13.92
C PHE A 218 -1.37 3.83 -14.48
N THR A 219 -1.28 3.57 -15.79
CA THR A 219 0.03 3.33 -16.43
C THR A 219 0.97 4.51 -16.24
N ALA A 220 0.52 5.73 -16.58
CA ALA A 220 1.35 6.92 -16.58
C ALA A 220 1.91 7.29 -15.19
N TYR A 221 1.19 7.01 -14.10
CA TYR A 221 1.60 7.37 -12.74
C TYR A 221 2.21 6.23 -11.94
N ALA A 222 2.26 5.01 -12.46
CA ALA A 222 2.92 3.89 -11.78
C ALA A 222 4.44 4.08 -11.75
N ALA A 223 5.06 3.83 -10.60
CA ALA A 223 6.51 3.67 -10.54
C ALA A 223 6.94 2.37 -11.24
N GLN A 224 8.19 2.32 -11.72
CA GLN A 224 8.73 1.15 -12.41
C GLN A 224 8.62 -0.13 -11.57
N ASP A 225 8.79 0.00 -10.25
CA ASP A 225 8.74 -1.07 -9.25
C ASP A 225 7.43 -1.08 -8.44
N ALA A 226 6.35 -0.49 -8.95
CA ALA A 226 5.08 -0.43 -8.24
C ALA A 226 4.53 -1.83 -7.90
N VAL A 227 3.93 -1.96 -6.71
CA VAL A 227 3.25 -3.18 -6.28
C VAL A 227 1.81 -2.86 -5.96
N MET A 228 0.88 -3.51 -6.64
CA MET A 228 -0.55 -3.36 -6.38
C MET A 228 -1.08 -4.63 -5.71
N PRO A 229 -1.68 -4.54 -4.51
CA PRO A 229 -2.22 -5.69 -3.79
C PRO A 229 -3.57 -6.18 -4.34
N LEU A 230 -3.74 -6.17 -5.67
CA LEU A 230 -4.96 -6.58 -6.36
C LEU A 230 -4.68 -7.64 -7.43
N GLY A 231 -5.74 -8.16 -8.07
CA GLY A 231 -5.62 -9.23 -9.05
C GLY A 231 -5.28 -10.60 -8.45
N ALA A 232 -5.11 -11.61 -9.31
CA ALA A 232 -5.01 -13.02 -8.89
C ALA A 232 -3.85 -13.30 -7.91
N GLY A 233 -2.71 -12.64 -8.08
CA GLY A 233 -1.51 -12.87 -7.26
C GLY A 233 -0.72 -11.59 -6.93
N GLY A 234 -1.35 -10.41 -6.96
CA GLY A 234 -0.65 -9.13 -6.94
C GLY A 234 -0.17 -8.73 -8.34
N ILE A 235 0.02 -7.42 -8.55
CA ILE A 235 0.62 -6.88 -9.79
C ILE A 235 1.95 -6.25 -9.40
N PHE A 236 3.01 -6.62 -10.11
CA PHE A 236 4.38 -6.23 -9.80
C PHE A 236 5.04 -5.58 -11.02
N GLY A 237 5.43 -4.32 -10.86
CA GLY A 237 6.10 -3.52 -11.86
C GLY A 237 5.16 -2.79 -12.82
N HIS A 238 5.68 -1.72 -13.41
CA HIS A 238 4.94 -0.83 -14.31
C HIS A 238 4.28 -1.56 -15.49
N ASP A 239 5.00 -2.45 -16.17
CA ASP A 239 4.45 -3.15 -17.35
C ASP A 239 3.28 -4.07 -17.01
N ALA A 240 3.33 -4.70 -15.83
CA ALA A 240 2.24 -5.53 -15.33
C ALA A 240 1.02 -4.66 -14.97
N VAL A 241 1.24 -3.47 -14.40
CA VAL A 241 0.18 -2.48 -14.19
C VAL A 241 -0.43 -2.06 -15.52
N ALA A 242 0.39 -1.67 -16.50
CA ALA A 242 -0.07 -1.26 -17.82
C ALA A 242 -0.95 -2.32 -18.48
N LYS A 243 -0.49 -3.58 -18.45
CA LYS A 243 -1.23 -4.72 -18.98
C LYS A 243 -2.55 -4.95 -18.25
N ALA A 244 -2.54 -4.91 -16.92
CA ALA A 244 -3.72 -5.15 -16.10
C ALA A 244 -4.79 -4.05 -16.27
N TYR A 245 -4.35 -2.81 -16.50
CA TYR A 245 -5.24 -1.66 -16.58
C TYR A 245 -5.65 -1.27 -18.00
N ALA A 246 -4.98 -1.79 -19.04
CA ALA A 246 -5.30 -1.54 -20.44
C ALA A 246 -6.80 -1.67 -20.82
N PRO A 247 -7.59 -2.61 -20.24
CA PRO A 247 -9.01 -2.72 -20.56
C PRO A 247 -9.91 -1.59 -20.02
N PHE A 248 -9.44 -0.77 -19.07
CA PHE A 248 -10.24 0.29 -18.43
C PHE A 248 -10.18 1.60 -19.23
N THR A 249 -10.84 1.62 -20.37
CA THR A 249 -10.97 2.80 -21.25
C THR A 249 -12.13 3.71 -20.84
N LEU A 250 -12.16 4.93 -21.37
CA LEU A 250 -13.18 5.95 -21.06
C LEU A 250 -14.62 5.46 -21.28
N ASP A 251 -14.85 4.58 -22.26
CA ASP A 251 -16.18 4.02 -22.54
C ASP A 251 -16.59 2.88 -21.59
N LYS A 252 -15.66 2.39 -20.77
CA LYS A 252 -15.89 1.29 -19.81
C LYS A 252 -16.14 1.79 -18.41
N ILE A 253 -15.31 2.73 -17.95
CA ILE A 253 -15.36 3.23 -16.59
C ILE A 253 -14.88 4.68 -16.54
N ASP A 254 -15.63 5.50 -15.83
CA ASP A 254 -15.20 6.81 -15.39
C ASP A 254 -14.82 6.71 -13.92
N LEU A 255 -13.54 6.90 -13.61
CA LEU A 255 -13.02 6.91 -12.26
C LEU A 255 -12.42 8.28 -11.98
N ARG A 256 -12.98 8.96 -10.98
CA ARG A 256 -12.53 10.27 -10.52
C ARG A 256 -12.41 10.29 -9.00
N TRP A 257 -11.42 11.00 -8.49
CA TRP A 257 -11.16 11.06 -7.05
C TRP A 257 -10.59 12.40 -6.64
N ASP A 258 -10.59 12.62 -5.32
CA ASP A 258 -10.03 13.82 -4.70
C ASP A 258 -9.32 13.45 -3.39
N PRO A 259 -8.05 13.84 -3.20
CA PRO A 259 -7.33 13.61 -1.97
C PRO A 259 -7.85 14.52 -0.85
N VAL A 260 -8.21 13.92 0.28
CA VAL A 260 -8.78 14.61 1.45
C VAL A 260 -7.70 14.89 2.49
N LEU A 261 -6.86 13.90 2.80
CA LEU A 261 -5.80 13.99 3.79
C LEU A 261 -4.55 13.27 3.31
N GLY A 262 -3.46 13.41 4.05
CA GLY A 262 -2.20 12.75 3.74
C GLY A 262 -1.08 13.26 4.62
N ASP A 263 0.11 12.72 4.43
CA ASP A 263 1.33 13.21 5.04
C ASP A 263 2.53 12.97 4.13
N ALA A 264 3.65 13.63 4.41
CA ALA A 264 4.86 13.56 3.61
C ALA A 264 6.13 13.67 4.44
N ALA A 265 7.20 13.05 3.96
CA ALA A 265 8.52 13.19 4.55
C ALA A 265 9.14 14.55 4.20
N GLY A 266 9.85 15.18 5.14
CA GLY A 266 10.53 16.46 4.91
C GLY A 266 11.70 16.35 3.91
N SER A 267 12.23 15.13 3.73
CA SER A 267 13.15 14.72 2.68
C SER A 267 12.58 14.85 1.26
N GLY A 268 11.26 15.00 1.14
CA GLY A 268 10.60 15.36 -0.12
C GLY A 268 10.55 14.24 -1.16
N ASP A 269 10.81 12.99 -0.76
CA ASP A 269 10.91 11.81 -1.61
C ASP A 269 9.76 10.81 -1.41
N LEU A 270 9.06 10.83 -0.27
CA LEU A 270 7.92 9.96 0.04
C LEU A 270 6.73 10.74 0.60
N ALA A 271 5.52 10.37 0.16
CA ALA A 271 4.26 10.87 0.70
C ALA A 271 3.16 9.82 0.60
N TYR A 272 2.06 10.02 1.32
CA TYR A 272 0.82 9.28 1.06
C TYR A 272 -0.37 10.23 1.01
N THR A 273 -1.36 9.89 0.19
CA THR A 273 -2.64 10.58 0.10
C THR A 273 -3.77 9.61 0.36
N VAL A 274 -4.83 10.11 1.00
CA VAL A 274 -6.05 9.35 1.30
C VAL A 274 -7.22 10.19 0.85
N GLY A 275 -8.16 9.57 0.15
CA GLY A 275 -9.28 10.31 -0.38
C GLY A 275 -10.49 9.45 -0.70
N ARG A 276 -11.37 10.05 -1.49
CA ARG A 276 -12.60 9.44 -1.97
C ARG A 276 -12.61 9.40 -3.49
N ALA A 277 -13.14 8.32 -4.05
CA ALA A 277 -13.38 8.21 -5.48
C ALA A 277 -14.85 7.89 -5.76
N ILE A 278 -15.26 8.21 -6.98
CA ILE A 278 -16.52 7.78 -7.58
C ILE A 278 -16.16 7.05 -8.86
N ALA A 279 -16.56 5.78 -8.92
CA ALA A 279 -16.50 4.98 -10.13
C ALA A 279 -17.90 4.93 -10.74
N THR A 280 -18.03 5.34 -11.99
CA THR A 280 -19.28 5.22 -12.75
C THR A 280 -19.03 4.32 -13.95
N GLY A 281 -19.88 3.31 -14.12
CA GLY A 281 -19.76 2.36 -15.21
C GLY A 281 -21.09 1.69 -15.51
N LYS A 282 -21.03 0.46 -16.01
CA LYS A 282 -22.19 -0.39 -16.23
C LYS A 282 -22.03 -1.73 -15.52
N ASP A 283 -23.10 -2.24 -14.93
CA ASP A 283 -23.15 -3.57 -14.32
C ASP A 283 -23.12 -4.69 -15.39
N GLU A 284 -23.15 -5.96 -14.95
CA GLU A 284 -23.18 -7.15 -15.82
C GLU A 284 -24.37 -7.14 -16.81
N LYS A 285 -25.44 -6.38 -16.52
CA LYS A 285 -26.65 -6.25 -17.35
C LYS A 285 -26.64 -4.98 -18.21
N GLY A 286 -25.54 -4.23 -18.21
CA GLY A 286 -25.40 -2.97 -18.94
C GLY A 286 -26.11 -1.77 -18.29
N GLN A 287 -26.63 -1.90 -17.07
CA GLN A 287 -27.29 -0.81 -16.35
C GLN A 287 -26.25 0.09 -15.69
N PRO A 288 -26.48 1.42 -15.61
CA PRO A 288 -25.58 2.33 -14.92
C PRO A 288 -25.36 1.91 -13.46
N GLU A 289 -24.11 1.87 -13.03
CA GLU A 289 -23.71 1.58 -11.65
C GLU A 289 -22.74 2.66 -11.17
N VAL A 290 -22.90 3.06 -9.90
CA VAL A 290 -22.06 4.05 -9.23
C VAL A 290 -21.53 3.43 -7.95
N ASP A 291 -20.21 3.33 -7.86
CA ASP A 291 -19.50 2.86 -6.68
C ASP A 291 -18.74 4.01 -6.02
N HIS A 292 -18.93 4.16 -4.71
CA HIS A 292 -18.10 5.06 -3.90
C HIS A 292 -16.91 4.29 -3.35
N VAL A 293 -15.72 4.89 -3.40
CA VAL A 293 -14.46 4.24 -2.99
C VAL A 293 -13.71 5.13 -2.02
N LYS A 294 -13.02 4.52 -1.06
CA LYS A 294 -12.01 5.15 -0.20
C LYS A 294 -10.67 4.58 -0.61
N TYR A 295 -9.64 5.41 -0.73
CA TYR A 295 -8.35 4.95 -1.22
C TYR A 295 -7.18 5.48 -0.38
N LEU A 296 -6.05 4.79 -0.48
CA LEU A 296 -4.72 5.19 -0.04
C LEU A 296 -3.78 5.01 -1.22
N THR A 297 -3.08 6.09 -1.58
CA THR A 297 -1.98 6.06 -2.55
C THR A 297 -0.69 6.43 -1.83
N VAL A 298 0.36 5.62 -2.02
CA VAL A 298 1.71 5.97 -1.56
C VAL A 298 2.53 6.42 -2.75
N TRP A 299 3.09 7.62 -2.64
CA TRP A 299 3.82 8.32 -3.68
C TRP A 299 5.30 8.34 -3.37
N ARG A 300 6.12 8.11 -4.40
CA ARG A 300 7.56 8.34 -4.36
C ARG A 300 7.96 9.31 -5.47
N ARG A 301 8.75 10.33 -5.12
CA ARG A 301 9.37 11.21 -6.12
C ARG A 301 10.50 10.43 -6.79
N GLN A 302 10.47 10.32 -8.12
CA GLN A 302 11.52 9.65 -8.89
C GLN A 302 12.70 10.60 -9.14
N ALA A 303 13.82 10.07 -9.61
CA ALA A 303 15.02 10.85 -9.90
C ALA A 303 14.81 11.98 -10.93
N ASP A 304 13.83 11.83 -11.82
CA ASP A 304 13.40 12.87 -12.78
C ASP A 304 12.53 13.98 -12.15
N GLY A 305 12.24 13.89 -10.86
CA GLY A 305 11.42 14.84 -10.10
C GLY A 305 9.91 14.56 -10.18
N GLN A 306 9.45 13.57 -10.94
CA GLN A 306 8.04 13.24 -11.06
C GLN A 306 7.56 12.40 -9.88
N TRP A 307 6.35 12.66 -9.42
CA TRP A 307 5.68 11.81 -8.43
C TRP A 307 5.04 10.61 -9.13
N ARG A 308 5.39 9.40 -8.69
CA ARG A 308 4.81 8.14 -9.14
C ARG A 308 4.32 7.36 -7.93
N TYR A 309 3.18 6.68 -8.05
CA TYR A 309 2.71 5.81 -6.98
C TYR A 309 3.54 4.53 -6.97
N VAL A 310 3.95 4.10 -5.77
CA VAL A 310 4.67 2.84 -5.54
C VAL A 310 3.72 1.73 -5.08
N THR A 311 2.57 2.11 -4.53
CA THR A 311 1.42 1.26 -4.29
C THR A 311 0.18 2.14 -4.24
N ASP A 312 -0.92 1.59 -4.71
CA ASP A 312 -2.24 2.21 -4.62
C ASP A 312 -3.26 1.13 -4.28
N GLY A 313 -4.28 1.50 -3.50
CA GLY A 313 -5.34 0.59 -3.15
C GLY A 313 -6.52 1.30 -2.53
N GLY A 314 -7.71 0.77 -2.78
CA GLY A 314 -8.94 1.27 -2.21
C GLY A 314 -9.97 0.17 -2.03
N ASN A 315 -11.10 0.55 -1.43
CA ASN A 315 -12.25 -0.32 -1.24
C ASN A 315 -13.57 0.45 -1.15
N SER A 316 -14.66 -0.29 -1.30
CA SER A 316 -16.00 0.26 -1.43
C SER A 316 -16.42 0.99 -0.16
N SER A 317 -17.07 2.14 -0.31
CA SER A 317 -17.72 2.90 0.74
C SER A 317 -19.24 2.72 0.65
N PRO A 318 -19.99 2.70 1.77
CA PRO A 318 -21.45 2.74 1.74
C PRO A 318 -22.04 3.97 1.04
N GLY A 319 -21.25 5.04 0.90
CA GLY A 319 -21.70 6.31 0.36
C GLY A 319 -20.55 7.29 0.12
N PRO A 320 -20.87 8.55 -0.24
CA PRO A 320 -19.90 9.55 -0.68
C PRO A 320 -19.04 10.14 0.44
N GLN A 321 -19.26 9.74 1.69
CA GLN A 321 -18.47 10.21 2.82
C GLN A 321 -17.05 9.67 2.70
N GLY A 322 -16.09 10.61 2.72
CA GLY A 322 -14.67 10.30 2.70
C GLY A 322 -14.09 10.01 4.10
N PRO A 323 -12.81 9.61 4.14
CA PRO A 323 -12.02 9.49 5.37
C PRO A 323 -11.76 10.83 6.05
#